data_AF-A0A078B4T3-F1
#
_entry.id   AF-A0A078B4T3-F1
#
_cell.length_a   1.000
_cell.length_b   1.000
_cell.length_c   1.000
_cell.angle_alpha   90.00
_cell.angle_beta   90.00
_cell.angle_gamma   90.00
#
_symmetry.space_group_name_H-M   'P 1'
#
loop_
_entity.id
_entity.type
_entity.pdbx_description
1 polymer ?
#
loop_
_entity_poly.entity_id
_entity_poly.type
_entity_poly.pdbx_seq_one_letter_code
_entity_poly.pdbx_strand_id
1 'polypeptide(L)'
;MGSKLALNYQSIFLGRRIYTAIILVLIYDYPVQQIQLLMISSLINLYYLILVKPFETKGQNILEIFNEICIVICIYHIIVFSDFTDDPYLKYDLGWSLNGIALCQILVNTIYILFGTVKNLILNLRKQFQKCSRKTKTKELKKYKIPETKAINNYQVQNKLNSATSLTSQLDYSNEIESHSYNFDERQKMPQDIKQSKISIKNFEPYNNFFKSQNQKNQEKQSTIKLENEMKEKELPSVYEKYFDKLLSTNNNPHSLISETVSSQMDLKRERVQDMFYDFDAVAYDADYIKKFK
;
A
#
# COMPACT_ATOMS: atom_id res chain seq x y z
N MET A 1 11.84 7.94 10.13
CA MET A 1 12.12 9.39 10.00
C MET A 1 11.11 10.16 9.14
N GLY A 2 10.37 9.52 8.21
CA GLY A 2 9.43 10.20 7.31
C GLY A 2 8.17 10.83 7.93
N SER A 3 7.71 10.38 9.10
CA SER A 3 6.43 10.84 9.68
C SER A 3 6.44 12.31 10.15
N LYS A 4 7.59 12.81 10.64
CA LYS A 4 7.71 14.22 11.07
C LYS A 4 7.80 15.18 9.87
N LEU A 5 8.39 14.74 8.77
CA LEU A 5 8.51 15.52 7.54
C LEU A 5 7.16 15.66 6.82
N ALA A 6 6.37 14.58 6.78
CA ALA A 6 5.03 14.61 6.21
C ALA A 6 4.08 15.59 6.92
N LEU A 7 4.20 15.73 8.25
CA LEU A 7 3.37 16.66 9.04
C LEU A 7 3.66 18.13 8.68
N ASN A 8 4.93 18.46 8.39
CA ASN A 8 5.34 19.82 8.08
C ASN A 8 5.02 20.24 6.64
N TYR A 9 4.72 19.29 5.75
CA TYR A 9 4.42 19.58 4.35
C TYR A 9 3.21 20.50 4.18
N GLN A 10 2.14 20.27 4.97
CA GLN A 10 0.93 21.10 4.91
C GLN A 10 1.23 22.57 5.23
N SER A 11 2.12 22.82 6.20
CA SER A 11 2.55 24.18 6.57
C SER A 11 3.35 24.84 5.46
N ILE A 12 4.26 24.10 4.81
CA ILE A 12 5.05 24.60 3.66
C ILE A 12 4.12 24.97 2.50
N PHE A 13 3.15 24.12 2.20
CA PHE A 13 2.18 24.35 1.13
C PHE A 13 1.32 25.60 1.37
N LEU A 14 0.85 25.79 2.60
CA LEU A 14 0.10 26.99 2.98
C LEU A 14 1.00 28.24 2.94
N GLY A 15 2.21 28.14 3.50
CA GLY A 15 3.19 29.22 3.53
C GLY A 15 3.56 29.70 2.13
N ARG A 16 3.68 28.79 1.16
CA ARG A 16 3.86 29.13 -0.25
C ARG A 16 2.72 29.99 -0.80
N ARG A 17 1.46 29.63 -0.54
CA ARG A 17 0.29 30.40 -1.02
C ARG A 17 0.28 31.80 -0.44
N ILE A 18 0.59 31.93 0.86
CA ILE A 18 0.70 33.22 1.54
C ILE A 18 1.84 34.03 0.92
N TYR A 19 3.00 33.42 0.70
CA TYR A 19 4.16 34.05 0.07
C TYR A 19 3.85 34.56 -1.34
N THR A 20 3.20 33.74 -2.18
CA THR A 20 2.76 34.15 -3.53
C THR A 20 1.76 35.31 -3.46
N ALA A 21 0.79 35.27 -2.54
CA ALA A 21 -0.16 36.36 -2.37
C ALA A 21 0.52 37.66 -1.94
N ILE A 22 1.51 37.58 -1.04
CA ILE A 22 2.30 38.74 -0.60
C ILE A 22 3.08 39.35 -1.78
N ILE A 23 3.74 38.52 -2.61
CA ILE A 23 4.41 39.01 -3.83
C ILE A 23 3.42 39.71 -4.75
N LEU A 24 2.25 39.11 -4.98
CA LEU A 24 1.24 39.66 -5.88
C LEU A 24 0.72 41.03 -5.42
N VAL A 25 0.55 41.22 -4.11
CA VAL A 25 0.01 42.46 -3.54
C VAL A 25 1.08 43.53 -3.35
N LEU A 26 2.26 43.19 -2.81
CA LEU A 26 3.28 44.18 -2.45
C LEU A 26 4.10 44.67 -3.64
N ILE A 27 4.21 43.88 -4.71
CA ILE A 27 5.08 44.16 -5.87
C ILE A 27 4.22 44.46 -7.12
N TYR A 28 3.04 45.04 -6.91
CA TYR A 28 2.10 45.35 -8.00
C TYR A 28 2.68 46.37 -9.01
N ASP A 29 3.42 47.37 -8.53
CA ASP A 29 4.00 48.44 -9.37
C ASP A 29 5.18 47.97 -10.24
N TYR A 30 5.69 46.77 -9.99
CA TYR A 30 6.93 46.24 -10.57
C TYR A 30 6.68 44.85 -11.19
N PRO A 31 5.96 44.75 -12.32
CA PRO A 31 5.49 43.47 -12.89
C PRO A 31 6.64 42.53 -13.26
N VAL A 32 7.78 43.06 -13.71
CA VAL A 32 8.95 42.25 -14.09
C VAL A 32 9.53 41.55 -12.85
N GLN A 33 9.75 42.30 -11.77
CA GLN A 33 10.24 41.78 -10.50
C GLN A 33 9.25 40.79 -9.89
N GLN A 34 7.95 41.08 -10.01
CA GLN A 34 6.87 40.20 -9.56
C GLN A 34 6.94 38.83 -10.25
N ILE A 35 7.07 38.81 -11.59
CA ILE A 35 7.16 37.56 -12.37
C ILE A 35 8.44 36.80 -12.04
N GLN A 36 9.59 37.48 -11.93
CA GLN A 36 10.87 36.84 -11.59
C GLN A 36 10.83 36.15 -10.22
N LEU A 37 10.30 36.84 -9.19
CA LEU A 37 10.17 36.26 -7.85
C LEU A 37 9.19 35.09 -7.84
N LEU A 38 8.09 35.18 -8.58
CA LEU A 38 7.13 34.10 -8.72
C LEU A 38 7.77 32.87 -9.40
N MET A 39 8.56 33.09 -10.47
CA MET A 39 9.28 32.03 -11.18
C MET A 39 10.31 31.33 -10.27
N ILE A 40 11.14 32.10 -9.56
CA ILE A 40 12.15 31.54 -8.63
C ILE A 40 11.45 30.73 -7.53
N SER A 41 10.35 31.25 -6.97
CA SER A 41 9.56 30.55 -5.96
C SER A 41 9.01 29.22 -6.49
N SER A 42 8.41 29.22 -7.68
CA SER A 42 7.88 28.00 -8.30
C SER A 42 8.98 26.97 -8.61
N LEU A 43 10.17 27.40 -9.06
CA LEU A 43 11.30 26.50 -9.31
C LEU A 43 11.83 25.86 -8.02
N ILE A 44 11.98 26.64 -6.94
CA ILE A 44 12.39 26.12 -5.63
C ILE A 44 11.38 25.07 -5.12
N ASN A 45 10.08 25.35 -5.29
CA ASN A 45 9.03 24.41 -4.90
C ASN A 45 9.02 23.13 -5.75
N LEU A 46 9.19 23.25 -7.06
CA LEU A 46 9.32 22.11 -7.97
C LEU A 46 10.53 21.24 -7.58
N TYR A 47 11.68 21.87 -7.33
CA TYR A 47 12.89 21.17 -6.87
C TYR A 47 12.66 20.43 -5.55
N TYR A 48 12.02 21.09 -4.58
CA TYR A 48 11.66 20.48 -3.30
C TYR A 48 10.75 19.25 -3.48
N LEU A 49 9.72 19.32 -4.33
CA LEU A 49 8.83 18.18 -4.60
C LEU A 49 9.55 17.00 -5.24
N ILE A 50 10.44 17.27 -6.19
CA ILE A 50 11.21 16.23 -6.89
C ILE A 50 12.12 15.48 -5.91
N LEU A 51 12.77 16.19 -4.98
CA LEU A 51 13.69 15.59 -4.02
C LEU A 51 12.99 14.90 -2.86
N VAL A 52 12.06 15.59 -2.20
CA VAL A 52 11.48 15.14 -0.92
C VAL A 52 10.35 14.15 -1.13
N LYS A 53 9.58 14.26 -2.22
CA LYS A 53 8.42 13.40 -2.54
C LYS A 53 7.54 13.12 -1.31
N PRO A 54 6.93 14.17 -0.73
CA PRO A 54 6.34 14.10 0.61
C PRO A 54 5.07 13.24 0.71
N PHE A 55 4.45 12.85 -0.41
CA PHE A 55 3.19 12.10 -0.40
C PHE A 55 3.43 10.58 -0.27
N GLU A 56 2.49 9.89 0.38
CA GLU A 56 2.56 8.44 0.59
C GLU A 56 2.48 7.66 -0.71
N THR A 57 1.66 8.12 -1.66
CA THR A 57 1.50 7.44 -2.94
C THR A 57 2.36 8.08 -4.03
N LYS A 58 3.01 7.25 -4.84
CA LYS A 58 3.80 7.71 -6.00
C LYS A 58 2.94 8.54 -6.97
N GLY A 59 1.66 8.17 -7.13
CA GLY A 59 0.72 8.89 -7.99
C GLY A 59 0.44 10.32 -7.53
N GLN A 60 0.25 10.55 -6.22
CA GLN A 60 0.08 11.91 -5.68
C GLN A 60 1.34 12.75 -5.90
N ASN A 61 2.53 12.19 -5.64
CA ASN A 61 3.78 12.91 -5.90
C ASN A 61 3.92 13.33 -7.38
N ILE A 62 3.60 12.43 -8.32
CA ILE A 62 3.67 12.71 -9.75
C ILE A 62 2.67 13.81 -10.14
N LEU A 63 1.45 13.74 -9.62
CA LEU A 63 0.40 14.73 -9.90
C LEU A 63 0.78 16.12 -9.38
N GLU A 64 1.39 16.19 -8.20
CA GLU A 64 1.83 17.46 -7.62
C GLU A 64 3.04 18.05 -8.36
N ILE A 65 3.99 17.21 -8.79
CA ILE A 65 5.07 17.64 -9.69
C ILE A 65 4.49 18.17 -11.01
N PHE A 66 3.50 17.48 -11.58
CA PHE A 66 2.82 17.91 -12.80
C PHE A 66 2.14 19.28 -12.60
N ASN A 67 1.43 19.48 -11.49
CA ASN A 67 0.81 20.76 -11.17
C ASN A 67 1.84 21.91 -11.07
N GLU A 68 2.99 21.68 -10.45
CA GLU A 68 4.05 22.70 -10.39
C GLU A 68 4.67 22.99 -11.76
N ILE A 69 4.85 21.96 -12.61
CA ILE A 69 5.31 22.15 -13.98
C ILE A 69 4.31 23.02 -14.77
N CYS A 70 3.00 22.75 -14.64
CA CYS A 70 1.97 23.60 -15.26
C CYS A 70 2.07 25.05 -14.79
N ILE A 71 2.27 25.30 -13.49
CA ILE A 71 2.43 26.65 -12.94
C ILE A 71 3.66 27.34 -13.55
N VAL A 72 4.81 26.66 -13.64
CA VAL A 72 6.03 27.21 -14.25
C VAL A 72 5.79 27.58 -15.72
N ILE A 73 5.10 26.72 -16.48
CA ILE A 73 4.75 27.00 -17.88
C ILE A 73 3.79 28.20 -17.97
N CYS A 74 2.79 28.30 -17.09
CA CYS A 74 1.90 29.46 -17.05
C CYS A 74 2.66 30.76 -16.76
N ILE A 75 3.59 30.76 -15.80
CA ILE A 75 4.44 31.92 -15.50
C ILE A 75 5.28 32.32 -16.72
N TYR A 76 5.80 31.34 -17.46
CA TYR A 76 6.52 31.60 -18.70
C TYR A 76 5.65 32.31 -19.76
N HIS A 77 4.37 31.92 -19.90
CA HIS A 77 3.45 32.61 -20.81
C HIS A 77 3.15 34.03 -20.35
N ILE A 78 3.04 34.28 -19.04
CA ILE A 78 2.81 35.62 -18.48
C ILE A 78 3.92 36.60 -18.87
N ILE A 79 5.17 36.14 -18.99
CA ILE A 79 6.28 36.97 -19.48
C ILE A 79 5.97 37.53 -20.88
N VAL A 80 5.37 36.74 -21.77
CA VAL A 80 5.05 37.20 -23.13
C VAL A 80 3.87 38.18 -23.15
N PHE A 81 2.99 38.12 -22.15
CA PHE A 81 1.92 39.10 -22.00
C PHE A 81 2.38 40.46 -21.48
N SER A 82 3.58 40.53 -20.89
CA SER A 82 4.15 41.80 -20.45
C SER A 82 4.47 42.73 -21.63
N ASP A 83 4.79 43.98 -21.31
CA ASP A 83 5.17 45.02 -22.27
C ASP A 83 6.47 44.72 -23.03
N PHE A 84 7.14 43.59 -22.78
CA PHE A 84 8.32 43.17 -23.54
C PHE A 84 8.01 42.66 -24.95
N THR A 85 6.76 42.27 -25.22
CA THR A 85 6.36 41.74 -26.52
C THR A 85 5.27 42.62 -27.11
N ASP A 86 5.52 43.27 -28.24
CA ASP A 86 4.54 44.15 -28.89
C ASP A 86 3.68 43.44 -29.94
N ASP A 87 3.97 42.18 -30.27
CA ASP A 87 3.23 41.43 -31.27
C ASP A 87 1.86 40.95 -30.75
N PRO A 88 0.74 41.49 -31.26
CA PRO A 88 -0.60 41.11 -30.81
C PRO A 88 -0.99 39.69 -31.24
N TYR A 89 -0.47 39.18 -32.36
CA TYR A 89 -0.79 37.83 -32.85
C TYR A 89 -0.16 36.77 -31.93
N LEU A 90 1.11 36.98 -31.55
CA LEU A 90 1.79 36.10 -30.61
C LEU A 90 1.08 36.05 -29.25
N LYS A 91 0.61 37.19 -28.74
CA LYS A 91 -0.18 37.25 -27.49
C LYS A 91 -1.50 36.47 -27.60
N TYR A 92 -2.17 36.56 -28.75
CA TYR A 92 -3.42 35.84 -28.99
C TYR A 92 -3.21 34.32 -28.98
N ASP A 93 -2.21 33.82 -29.70
CA ASP A 93 -1.92 32.39 -29.79
C ASP A 93 -1.48 31.81 -28.43
N LEU A 94 -0.65 32.56 -27.69
CA LEU A 94 -0.24 32.16 -26.34
C LEU A 94 -1.39 32.21 -25.33
N GLY A 95 -2.40 33.04 -25.56
CA GLY A 95 -3.63 33.05 -24.75
C GLY A 95 -4.41 31.76 -24.88
N TRP A 96 -4.52 31.24 -26.11
CA TRP A 96 -5.12 29.93 -26.35
C TRP A 96 -4.30 28.79 -25.73
N SER A 97 -2.98 28.84 -25.85
CA SER A 97 -2.08 27.88 -25.20
C SER A 97 -2.27 27.88 -23.67
N LEU A 98 -2.26 29.06 -23.04
CA LEU A 98 -2.44 29.22 -21.59
C LEU A 98 -3.79 28.64 -21.12
N ASN A 99 -4.88 28.94 -21.84
CA ASN A 99 -6.19 28.36 -21.55
C ASN A 99 -6.21 26.83 -21.70
N GLY A 100 -5.54 26.31 -22.73
CA GLY A 100 -5.39 24.86 -22.93
C GLY A 100 -4.66 24.18 -21.77
N ILE A 101 -3.59 24.79 -21.26
CA ILE A 101 -2.83 24.29 -20.12
C ILE A 101 -3.69 24.30 -18.84
N ALA A 102 -4.43 25.39 -18.60
CA ALA A 102 -5.33 25.48 -17.45
C ALA A 102 -6.44 24.42 -17.51
N LEU A 103 -7.05 24.20 -18.68
CA LEU A 103 -8.04 23.13 -18.88
C LEU A 103 -7.43 21.75 -18.66
N CYS A 104 -6.24 21.49 -19.22
CA CYS A 104 -5.52 20.24 -19.03
C CYS A 104 -5.24 19.96 -17.54
N GLN A 105 -4.81 20.98 -16.79
CA GLN A 105 -4.57 20.87 -15.35
C GLN A 105 -5.84 20.47 -14.59
N ILE A 106 -6.96 21.12 -14.88
CA ILE A 106 -8.26 20.79 -14.26
C ILE A 106 -8.68 19.36 -14.62
N LEU A 107 -8.54 18.97 -15.89
CA LEU A 107 -8.91 17.64 -16.37
C LEU A 107 -8.10 16.53 -15.71
N VAL A 108 -6.77 16.65 -15.68
CA VAL A 108 -5.89 15.65 -15.05
C VAL A 108 -6.23 15.48 -13.56
N ASN A 109 -6.41 16.59 -12.83
CA ASN A 109 -6.79 16.56 -11.42
C ASN A 109 -8.17 15.92 -11.20
N THR A 110 -9.15 16.25 -12.07
CA THR A 110 -10.51 15.70 -12.00
C THR A 110 -10.52 14.20 -12.29
N ILE A 111 -9.81 13.77 -13.33
CA ILE A 111 -9.69 12.36 -13.73
C ILE A 111 -9.06 11.53 -12.58
N TYR A 112 -7.99 12.04 -11.98
CA TYR A 112 -7.32 11.37 -10.86
C TYR A 112 -8.27 11.13 -9.66
N ILE A 113 -9.00 12.18 -9.26
CA ILE A 113 -9.98 12.09 -8.15
C ILE A 113 -11.12 11.12 -8.51
N LEU A 114 -11.60 11.17 -9.75
CA LEU A 114 -12.67 10.30 -10.24
C LEU A 114 -12.26 8.83 -10.18
N PHE A 115 -11.06 8.48 -10.66
CA PHE A 115 -10.55 7.11 -10.59
C PHE A 115 -10.43 6.60 -9.14
N GLY A 116 -9.93 7.44 -8.23
CA GLY A 116 -9.85 7.11 -6.80
C GLY A 116 -11.23 6.82 -6.20
N THR A 117 -12.20 7.68 -6.51
CA THR A 117 -13.58 7.57 -6.04
C THR A 117 -14.26 6.30 -6.56
N VAL A 118 -14.14 6.03 -7.87
CA VAL A 118 -14.73 4.84 -8.51
C VAL A 118 -14.12 3.55 -7.94
N LYS A 119 -12.80 3.49 -7.78
CA LYS A 119 -12.13 2.34 -7.16
C LYS A 119 -12.62 2.09 -5.73
N ASN A 120 -12.72 3.14 -4.93
CA ASN A 120 -13.22 3.05 -3.56
C ASN A 120 -14.70 2.62 -3.52
N LEU A 121 -15.51 3.11 -4.44
CA LEU A 121 -16.91 2.70 -4.58
C LEU A 121 -17.03 1.21 -4.91
N ILE A 122 -16.29 0.71 -5.90
CA ILE A 122 -16.27 -0.71 -6.27
C ILE A 122 -15.83 -1.58 -5.10
N LEU A 123 -14.76 -1.18 -4.38
CA LEU A 123 -14.28 -1.91 -3.21
C LEU A 123 -15.32 -1.95 -2.09
N ASN A 124 -16.01 -0.84 -1.84
CA ASN A 124 -17.07 -0.76 -0.84
C ASN A 124 -18.29 -1.59 -1.23
N LEU A 125 -18.71 -1.57 -2.50
CA LEU A 125 -19.77 -2.43 -3.02
C LEU A 125 -19.42 -3.90 -2.83
N ARG A 126 -18.21 -4.33 -3.22
CA ARG A 126 -17.75 -5.72 -3.04
C ARG A 126 -17.74 -6.13 -1.57
N LYS A 127 -17.30 -5.26 -0.66
CA LYS A 127 -17.34 -5.49 0.80
C LYS A 127 -18.78 -5.65 1.30
N GLN A 128 -19.72 -4.85 0.80
CA GLN A 128 -21.13 -4.96 1.17
C GLN A 128 -21.77 -6.26 0.65
N PHE A 129 -21.50 -6.62 -0.61
CA PHE A 129 -21.97 -7.89 -1.18
C PHE A 129 -21.45 -9.11 -0.40
N GLN A 130 -20.17 -9.09 0.02
CA GLN A 130 -19.61 -10.16 0.86
C GLN A 130 -20.29 -10.24 2.24
N LYS A 131 -20.66 -9.11 2.84
CA LYS A 131 -21.40 -9.09 4.13
C LYS A 131 -22.80 -9.70 3.97
N CYS A 132 -23.51 -9.39 2.88
CA CYS A 132 -24.83 -9.97 2.60
C CYS A 132 -24.75 -11.49 2.41
N SER A 133 -23.77 -11.99 1.65
CA SER A 133 -23.58 -13.44 1.44
C SER A 133 -23.27 -14.20 2.74
N ARG A 134 -22.52 -13.61 3.67
CA ARG A 134 -22.23 -14.22 4.98
C ARG A 134 -23.48 -14.34 5.85
N LYS A 135 -24.41 -13.38 5.80
CA LYS A 135 -25.66 -13.44 6.58
C LYS A 135 -26.54 -14.63 6.17
N THR A 136 -26.54 -15.02 4.90
CA THR A 136 -27.31 -16.18 4.42
C THR A 136 -26.74 -17.48 4.99
N LYS A 137 -25.41 -17.67 4.93
CA LYS A 137 -24.76 -18.89 5.46
C LYS A 137 -24.89 -19.05 6.98
N THR A 138 -24.85 -17.95 7.75
CA THR A 138 -25.04 -18.03 9.21
C THR A 138 -26.48 -18.41 9.60
N LYS A 139 -27.49 -18.05 8.79
CA LYS A 139 -28.88 -18.49 9.03
C LYS A 139 -29.04 -19.99 8.79
N GLU A 140 -28.39 -20.56 7.78
CA GLU A 140 -28.42 -22.00 7.54
C GLU A 140 -27.72 -22.79 8.64
N LEU A 141 -26.53 -22.37 9.09
CA LEU A 141 -25.82 -23.03 10.20
C LEU A 141 -26.58 -23.01 11.53
N LYS A 142 -27.41 -21.98 11.79
CA LYS A 142 -28.28 -21.96 12.99
C LYS A 142 -29.48 -22.90 12.87
N LYS A 143 -29.94 -23.21 11.65
CA LYS A 143 -31.07 -24.13 11.43
C LYS A 143 -30.67 -25.59 11.70
N TYR A 144 -29.40 -25.94 11.50
CA TYR A 144 -28.86 -27.28 11.77
C TYR A 144 -28.18 -27.44 13.14
N LYS A 145 -28.15 -26.39 13.99
CA LYS A 145 -27.84 -26.59 15.41
C LYS A 145 -28.98 -27.37 16.05
N ILE A 146 -28.83 -28.69 16.06
CA ILE A 146 -29.63 -29.65 16.81
C ILE A 146 -29.80 -29.08 18.23
N PRO A 147 -31.03 -28.96 18.76
CA PRO A 147 -31.25 -28.53 20.12
C PRO A 147 -30.50 -29.48 21.08
N GLU A 148 -29.41 -28.98 21.64
CA GLU A 148 -28.50 -29.68 22.55
C GLU A 148 -29.16 -30.06 23.89
N THR A 149 -30.44 -29.72 24.07
CA THR A 149 -31.27 -30.06 25.22
C THR A 149 -31.49 -31.57 25.42
N LYS A 150 -31.12 -32.44 24.47
CA LYS A 150 -31.12 -33.90 24.70
C LYS A 150 -29.75 -34.50 25.02
N ALA A 151 -28.64 -33.78 24.82
CA ALA A 151 -27.30 -34.28 25.15
C ALA A 151 -26.91 -34.03 26.61
N ILE A 152 -27.43 -32.96 27.23
CA ILE A 152 -27.15 -32.63 28.65
C ILE A 152 -27.77 -33.66 29.61
N ASN A 153 -28.92 -34.26 29.26
CA ASN A 153 -29.50 -35.33 30.08
C ASN A 153 -28.62 -36.59 30.10
N ASN A 154 -27.92 -36.93 29.02
CA ASN A 154 -27.04 -38.10 29.02
C ASN A 154 -25.74 -37.87 29.80
N TYR A 155 -25.16 -36.66 29.78
CA TYR A 155 -23.99 -36.36 30.61
C TYR A 155 -24.31 -36.31 32.12
N GLN A 156 -25.50 -35.81 32.51
CA GLN A 156 -25.92 -35.86 33.91
C GLN A 156 -26.26 -37.28 34.38
N VAL A 157 -26.82 -38.13 33.52
CA VAL A 157 -27.07 -39.55 33.82
C VAL A 157 -25.75 -40.32 33.98
N GLN A 158 -24.74 -40.06 33.15
CA GLN A 158 -23.47 -40.76 33.20
C GLN A 158 -22.61 -40.35 34.40
N ASN A 159 -22.66 -39.08 34.82
CA ASN A 159 -22.02 -38.64 36.06
C ASN A 159 -22.68 -39.22 37.33
N LYS A 160 -24.01 -39.45 37.32
CA LYS A 160 -24.69 -40.18 38.41
C LYS A 160 -24.35 -41.67 38.42
N LEU A 161 -24.11 -42.29 37.27
CA LEU A 161 -23.73 -43.70 37.17
C LEU A 161 -22.31 -43.93 37.72
N ASN A 162 -21.36 -43.05 37.39
CA ASN A 162 -19.97 -43.17 37.84
C ASN A 162 -19.79 -42.92 39.35
N SER A 163 -20.68 -42.16 39.98
CA SER A 163 -20.66 -41.93 41.44
C SER A 163 -21.28 -43.09 42.24
N ALA A 164 -22.07 -43.97 41.62
CA ALA A 164 -22.50 -45.23 42.22
C ALA A 164 -21.38 -46.30 42.15
N THR A 165 -20.59 -46.31 41.08
CA THR A 165 -19.48 -47.28 40.90
C THR A 165 -18.29 -47.03 41.83
N SER A 166 -18.08 -45.79 42.29
CA SER A 166 -17.03 -45.46 43.27
C SER A 166 -17.37 -45.85 44.71
N LEU A 167 -18.64 -46.11 45.04
CA LEU A 167 -19.03 -46.61 46.37
C LEU A 167 -18.82 -48.12 46.52
N THR A 168 -18.87 -48.89 45.42
CA THR A 168 -18.63 -50.33 45.45
C THR A 168 -17.14 -50.67 45.54
N SER A 169 -16.25 -49.78 45.09
CA SER A 169 -14.79 -49.99 45.11
C SER A 169 -14.10 -49.60 46.42
N GLN A 170 -14.84 -49.07 47.40
CA GLN A 170 -14.33 -48.83 48.77
C GLN A 170 -14.61 -49.98 49.75
N LEU A 171 -15.31 -51.04 49.33
CA LEU A 171 -15.53 -52.23 50.17
C LEU A 171 -14.45 -53.32 50.01
N ASP A 172 -13.55 -53.20 49.03
CA ASP A 172 -12.52 -54.21 48.75
C ASP A 172 -11.09 -53.83 49.15
N TYR A 173 -10.87 -52.67 49.79
CA TYR A 173 -9.52 -52.17 50.11
C TYR A 173 -9.26 -52.01 51.62
N SER A 174 -9.75 -52.96 52.41
CA SER A 174 -9.57 -52.99 53.88
C SER A 174 -8.68 -54.13 54.39
N ASN A 175 -7.87 -54.77 53.55
CA ASN A 175 -6.91 -55.79 53.98
C ASN A 175 -5.58 -55.65 53.23
N GLU A 176 -4.54 -55.23 53.96
CA GLU A 176 -3.07 -55.37 53.75
C GLU A 176 -2.39 -54.08 54.24
N ILE A 177 -2.06 -53.98 55.54
CA ILE A 177 -0.87 -54.51 56.25
C ILE A 177 0.39 -53.66 56.01
N GLU A 178 0.82 -53.05 57.12
CA GLU A 178 2.16 -52.92 57.70
C GLU A 178 3.39 -52.75 56.78
N SER A 179 4.18 -51.71 57.04
CA SER A 179 5.42 -51.81 57.85
C SER A 179 6.48 -50.76 57.46
N HIS A 180 7.13 -50.20 58.49
CA HIS A 180 8.48 -49.61 58.55
C HIS A 180 8.85 -48.40 57.66
N SER A 181 9.73 -47.45 58.03
CA SER A 181 10.32 -46.95 59.29
C SER A 181 11.36 -45.87 58.93
N TYR A 182 11.62 -44.91 59.83
CA TYR A 182 12.86 -44.10 59.98
C TYR A 182 13.29 -43.18 58.81
N ASN A 183 13.85 -41.97 58.95
CA ASN A 183 14.16 -41.02 60.03
C ASN A 183 14.56 -39.70 59.32
N PHE A 184 14.41 -38.52 59.96
CA PHE A 184 15.43 -37.46 60.08
C PHE A 184 14.80 -36.10 60.49
N ASP A 185 15.06 -35.72 61.75
CA ASP A 185 15.05 -34.39 62.37
C ASP A 185 15.86 -33.36 61.55
N GLU A 186 15.76 -32.02 61.59
CA GLU A 186 15.32 -31.04 62.59
C GLU A 186 15.30 -29.63 61.93
N ARG A 187 14.39 -28.74 62.38
CA ARG A 187 14.52 -27.25 62.52
C ARG A 187 14.81 -26.41 61.24
N GLN A 188 14.06 -25.36 60.85
CA GLN A 188 13.52 -24.23 61.63
C GLN A 188 12.60 -23.33 60.74
N LYS A 189 11.50 -22.83 61.35
CA LYS A 189 10.79 -21.54 61.18
C LYS A 189 9.90 -21.24 59.93
N MET A 190 8.60 -21.13 60.23
CA MET A 190 7.43 -20.50 59.56
C MET A 190 7.56 -18.95 59.41
N PRO A 191 6.58 -18.20 58.87
CA PRO A 191 5.73 -18.36 57.66
C PRO A 191 5.63 -17.05 56.82
N GLN A 192 5.09 -17.09 55.59
CA GLN A 192 3.92 -16.27 55.15
C GLN A 192 3.67 -16.37 53.63
N ASP A 193 2.51 -16.96 53.31
CA ASP A 193 1.49 -16.53 52.36
C ASP A 193 1.88 -16.13 50.91
N ILE A 194 1.54 -17.02 49.97
CA ILE A 194 0.42 -16.89 49.00
C ILE A 194 0.46 -18.16 48.11
N LYS A 195 -0.41 -19.14 48.40
CA LYS A 195 -0.57 -20.34 47.59
C LYS A 195 -1.45 -20.02 46.36
N GLN A 196 -0.79 -19.94 45.21
CA GLN A 196 -1.42 -20.17 43.91
C GLN A 196 -1.83 -21.64 43.80
N SER A 197 -3.12 -21.90 43.61
CA SER A 197 -3.64 -23.22 43.26
C SER A 197 -3.24 -23.57 41.82
N LYS A 198 -2.25 -24.45 41.69
CA LYS A 198 -1.95 -25.16 40.44
C LYS A 198 -3.06 -26.17 40.16
N ILE A 199 -3.96 -25.82 39.24
CA ILE A 199 -4.83 -26.80 38.60
C ILE A 199 -4.00 -27.44 37.48
N SER A 200 -3.61 -28.69 37.68
CA SER A 200 -2.94 -29.51 36.66
C SER A 200 -3.99 -30.01 35.67
N ILE A 201 -4.15 -29.28 34.55
CA ILE A 201 -4.97 -29.72 33.41
C ILE A 201 -4.11 -30.67 32.58
N LYS A 202 -4.32 -31.98 32.74
CA LYS A 202 -3.82 -32.99 31.82
C LYS A 202 -4.66 -32.98 30.54
N ASN A 203 -3.96 -32.82 29.42
CA ASN A 203 -4.22 -33.33 28.08
C ASN A 203 -5.57 -33.00 27.41
N PHE A 204 -5.58 -31.91 26.66
CA PHE A 204 -6.50 -31.70 25.54
C PHE A 204 -5.69 -31.15 24.34
N GLU A 205 -5.21 -32.05 23.47
CA GLU A 205 -4.66 -31.69 22.16
C GLU A 205 -5.66 -32.09 21.07
N PRO A 206 -6.30 -31.10 20.41
CA PRO A 206 -6.27 -31.11 18.95
C PRO A 206 -6.18 -29.71 18.30
N TYR A 207 -5.77 -28.66 19.03
CA TYR A 207 -5.80 -27.28 18.50
C TYR A 207 -4.45 -26.72 18.00
N ASN A 208 -3.33 -27.43 18.20
CA ASN A 208 -1.99 -26.93 17.85
C ASN A 208 -1.60 -27.10 16.36
N ASN A 209 -2.29 -27.94 15.59
CA ASN A 209 -1.91 -28.20 14.20
C ASN A 209 -2.32 -27.06 13.23
N PHE A 210 -3.31 -26.24 13.59
CA PHE A 210 -3.74 -25.12 12.73
C PHE A 210 -2.75 -23.93 12.74
N PHE A 211 -2.13 -23.64 13.88
CA PHE A 211 -1.14 -22.56 14.00
C PHE A 211 0.22 -22.93 13.40
N LYS A 212 0.60 -24.21 13.38
CA LYS A 212 1.83 -24.67 12.69
C LYS A 212 1.75 -24.49 11.17
N SER A 213 0.58 -24.72 10.56
CA SER A 213 0.37 -24.55 9.11
C SER A 213 0.43 -23.08 8.65
N GLN A 214 -0.04 -22.14 9.47
CA GLN A 214 0.03 -20.70 9.17
C GLN A 214 1.46 -20.15 9.24
N ASN A 215 2.27 -20.63 10.18
CA ASN A 215 3.66 -20.19 10.32
C ASN A 215 4.58 -20.74 9.20
N GLN A 216 4.33 -21.96 8.70
CA GLN A 216 5.06 -22.50 7.55
C GLN A 216 4.79 -21.70 6.26
N LYS A 217 3.53 -21.32 5.99
CA LYS A 217 3.19 -20.51 4.80
C LYS A 217 3.78 -19.11 4.82
N ASN A 218 3.95 -18.51 6.00
CA ASN A 218 4.59 -17.19 6.12
C ASN A 218 6.12 -17.27 5.96
N GLN A 219 6.75 -18.39 6.30
CA GLN A 219 8.19 -18.61 6.06
C GLN A 219 8.49 -18.85 4.58
N GLU A 220 7.69 -19.62 3.85
CA GLU A 220 7.84 -19.82 2.40
C GLU A 220 7.63 -18.52 1.60
N LYS A 221 6.74 -17.64 2.07
CA LYS A 221 6.49 -16.35 1.42
C LYS A 221 7.63 -15.35 1.64
N GLN A 222 8.36 -15.46 2.75
CA GLN A 222 9.54 -14.62 3.00
C GLN A 222 10.77 -15.10 2.23
N SER A 223 10.94 -16.41 2.03
CA SER A 223 12.05 -16.95 1.22
C SER A 223 11.91 -16.62 -0.27
N THR A 224 10.69 -16.65 -0.82
CA THR A 224 10.42 -16.25 -2.22
C THR A 224 10.68 -14.77 -2.48
N ILE A 225 10.27 -13.88 -1.57
CA ILE A 225 10.53 -12.43 -1.68
C ILE A 225 12.04 -12.12 -1.61
N LYS A 226 12.80 -12.87 -0.81
CA LYS A 226 14.25 -12.70 -0.70
C LYS A 226 14.97 -13.12 -1.98
N LEU A 227 14.55 -14.25 -2.58
CA LEU A 227 15.12 -14.74 -3.84
C LEU A 227 14.84 -13.80 -5.03
N GLU A 228 13.64 -13.21 -5.09
CA GLU A 228 13.26 -12.26 -6.16
C GLU A 228 14.07 -10.95 -6.08
N ASN A 229 14.38 -10.48 -4.86
CA ASN A 229 15.21 -9.30 -4.67
C ASN A 229 16.69 -9.56 -5.01
N GLU A 230 17.22 -10.74 -4.67
CA GLU A 230 18.60 -11.14 -5.04
C GLU A 230 18.77 -11.36 -6.55
N MET A 231 17.71 -11.75 -7.27
CA MET A 231 17.73 -11.83 -8.74
C MET A 231 17.71 -10.44 -9.41
N LYS A 232 16.92 -9.49 -8.89
CA LYS A 232 16.85 -8.12 -9.44
C LYS A 232 18.13 -7.32 -9.25
N GLU A 233 18.94 -7.65 -8.24
CA GLU A 233 20.20 -6.95 -7.96
C GLU A 233 21.38 -7.44 -8.83
N LYS A 234 21.25 -8.59 -9.51
CA LYS A 234 22.31 -9.15 -10.37
C LYS A 234 22.20 -8.83 -11.86
N GLU A 235 21.11 -8.22 -12.33
CA GLU A 235 20.88 -7.98 -13.78
C GLU A 235 21.11 -6.54 -14.28
N LEU A 236 21.52 -5.59 -13.43
CA LEU A 236 21.85 -4.23 -13.88
C LEU A 236 23.26 -3.83 -13.41
N PRO A 237 24.33 -4.20 -14.14
CA PRO A 237 25.15 -3.15 -14.76
C PRO A 237 26.02 -3.60 -15.96
N SER A 238 25.50 -4.17 -17.05
CA SER A 238 26.37 -4.48 -18.22
C SER A 238 25.90 -3.94 -19.58
N VAL A 239 24.64 -3.53 -19.71
CA VAL A 239 24.13 -3.00 -20.98
C VAL A 239 24.52 -1.55 -21.18
N TYR A 240 24.50 -0.72 -20.13
CA TYR A 240 24.76 0.73 -20.26
C TYR A 240 26.24 1.07 -20.51
N GLU A 241 27.19 0.34 -19.92
CA GLU A 241 28.63 0.54 -20.20
C GLU A 241 28.96 0.24 -21.67
N LYS A 242 28.36 -0.82 -22.24
CA LYS A 242 28.61 -1.22 -23.63
C LYS A 242 28.08 -0.21 -24.66
N TYR A 243 27.05 0.56 -24.33
CA TYR A 243 26.55 1.65 -25.19
C TYR A 243 27.35 2.94 -25.03
N PHE A 244 27.91 3.19 -23.84
CA PHE A 244 28.69 4.40 -23.57
C PHE A 244 30.05 4.38 -24.30
N ASP A 245 30.74 3.23 -24.33
CA ASP A 245 32.02 3.09 -25.06
C ASP A 245 31.85 3.14 -26.59
N LYS A 246 30.68 2.76 -27.10
CA LYS A 246 30.35 2.85 -28.53
C LYS A 246 30.07 4.30 -28.97
N LEU A 247 29.55 5.13 -28.06
CA LEU A 247 29.33 6.56 -28.31
C LEU A 247 30.63 7.37 -28.31
N LEU A 248 31.64 6.96 -27.54
CA LEU A 248 32.93 7.65 -27.47
C LEU A 248 33.88 7.33 -28.65
N SER A 249 33.68 6.21 -29.35
CA SER A 249 34.55 5.78 -30.46
C SER A 249 34.14 6.30 -31.85
N THR A 250 32.98 6.94 -31.98
CA THR A 250 32.46 7.36 -33.31
C THR A 250 32.60 8.87 -33.51
N ASN A 251 33.84 9.34 -33.63
CA ASN A 251 34.16 10.70 -34.05
C ASN A 251 34.24 10.75 -35.58
N ASN A 252 33.15 11.15 -36.25
CA ASN A 252 33.12 11.92 -37.49
C ASN A 252 31.66 12.05 -37.99
N ASN A 253 31.18 13.29 -38.07
CA ASN A 253 29.89 13.75 -38.61
C ASN A 253 28.64 13.61 -37.70
N PRO A 254 28.29 14.65 -36.90
CA PRO A 254 27.15 14.61 -35.97
C PRO A 254 25.76 14.75 -36.63
N HIS A 255 25.68 15.11 -37.92
CA HIS A 255 24.40 15.50 -38.53
C HIS A 255 23.58 14.33 -39.12
N SER A 256 24.21 13.18 -39.43
CA SER A 256 23.49 11.99 -39.93
C SER A 256 23.02 11.06 -38.81
N LEU A 257 23.75 11.00 -37.69
CA LEU A 257 23.45 10.11 -36.56
C LEU A 257 22.19 10.49 -35.78
N ILE A 258 21.85 11.78 -35.72
CA ILE A 258 20.65 12.25 -35.01
C ILE A 258 19.37 11.77 -35.73
N SER A 259 19.37 11.76 -37.07
CA SER A 259 18.21 11.29 -37.86
C SER A 259 17.94 9.80 -37.65
N GLU A 260 19.00 8.98 -37.63
CA GLU A 260 18.88 7.53 -37.50
C GLU A 260 18.51 7.11 -36.07
N THR A 261 19.09 7.79 -35.07
CA THR A 261 18.79 7.52 -33.65
C THR A 261 17.37 7.94 -33.28
N VAL A 262 16.85 9.05 -33.84
CA VAL A 262 15.46 9.47 -33.62
C VAL A 262 14.48 8.52 -34.29
N SER A 263 14.77 8.03 -35.51
CA SER A 263 13.91 7.04 -36.19
C SER A 263 13.84 5.72 -35.41
N SER A 264 14.99 5.19 -34.97
CA SER A 264 15.03 3.95 -34.18
C SER A 264 14.31 4.07 -32.82
N GLN A 265 14.42 5.22 -32.15
CA GLN A 265 13.69 5.49 -30.90
C GLN A 265 12.17 5.60 -31.11
N MET A 266 11.72 6.10 -32.26
CA MET A 266 10.30 6.17 -32.60
C MET A 266 9.74 4.77 -32.88
N ASP A 267 10.47 3.93 -33.58
CA ASP A 267 10.05 2.55 -33.88
C ASP A 267 9.96 1.69 -32.60
N LEU A 268 10.94 1.80 -31.70
CA LEU A 268 10.92 1.13 -30.38
C LEU A 268 9.80 1.62 -29.45
N LYS A 269 9.34 2.87 -29.61
CA LYS A 269 8.16 3.37 -28.89
C LYS A 269 6.87 2.86 -29.52
N ARG A 270 6.82 2.68 -30.83
CA ARG A 270 5.65 2.17 -31.55
C ARG A 270 5.38 0.70 -31.22
N GLU A 271 6.44 -0.11 -31.15
CA GLU A 271 6.36 -1.53 -30.78
C GLU A 271 5.87 -1.71 -29.33
N ARG A 272 6.41 -0.94 -28.37
CA ARG A 272 5.95 -0.98 -26.98
C ARG A 272 4.50 -0.51 -26.78
N VAL A 273 4.01 0.39 -27.63
CA VAL A 273 2.59 0.78 -27.60
C VAL A 273 1.71 -0.35 -28.13
N GLN A 274 2.13 -1.05 -29.20
CA GLN A 274 1.40 -2.22 -29.70
C GLN A 274 1.35 -3.36 -28.69
N ASP A 275 2.45 -3.68 -28.01
CA ASP A 275 2.47 -4.72 -26.97
C ASP A 275 1.52 -4.39 -25.80
N MET A 276 1.42 -3.10 -25.44
CA MET A 276 0.53 -2.65 -24.37
C MET A 276 -0.96 -2.75 -24.75
N PHE A 277 -1.31 -2.64 -26.04
CA PHE A 277 -2.66 -2.89 -26.53
C PHE A 277 -3.01 -4.39 -26.54
N TYR A 278 -2.05 -5.25 -26.90
CA TYR A 278 -2.24 -6.71 -26.85
C TYR A 278 -2.49 -7.24 -25.43
N ASP A 279 -1.79 -6.70 -24.42
CA ASP A 279 -2.03 -7.04 -23.01
C ASP A 279 -3.44 -6.62 -22.53
N PHE A 280 -3.96 -5.49 -23.04
CA PHE A 280 -5.28 -5.01 -22.66
C PHE A 280 -6.41 -5.88 -23.23
N ASP A 281 -6.27 -6.31 -24.48
CA ASP A 281 -7.22 -7.22 -25.14
C ASP A 281 -7.19 -8.62 -24.52
N ALA A 282 -6.01 -9.10 -24.12
CA ALA A 282 -5.87 -10.38 -23.41
C ALA A 282 -6.62 -10.37 -22.06
N VAL A 283 -6.51 -9.28 -21.29
CA VAL A 283 -7.22 -9.12 -20.00
C VAL A 283 -8.74 -8.98 -20.20
N ALA A 284 -9.18 -8.33 -21.28
CA ALA A 284 -10.60 -8.23 -21.62
C ALA A 284 -11.20 -9.60 -21.99
N TYR A 285 -10.45 -10.42 -22.75
CA TYR A 285 -10.88 -11.75 -23.15
C TYR A 285 -11.02 -12.71 -21.95
N ASP A 286 -10.12 -12.61 -20.98
CA ASP A 286 -10.15 -13.43 -19.76
C ASP A 286 -11.34 -13.06 -18.84
N ALA A 287 -11.71 -11.77 -18.81
CA ALA A 287 -12.86 -11.28 -18.04
C ALA A 287 -14.20 -11.80 -18.58
N ASP A 288 -14.35 -11.91 -19.90
CA ASP A 288 -15.55 -12.47 -20.53
C ASP A 288 -15.59 -14.00 -20.45
N TYR A 289 -14.43 -14.68 -20.48
CA TYR A 289 -14.37 -16.12 -20.25
C TYR A 289 -14.86 -16.51 -18.85
N ILE A 290 -14.51 -15.74 -17.82
CA ILE A 290 -14.97 -15.97 -16.43
C ILE A 290 -16.49 -15.73 -16.26
N LYS A 291 -17.11 -14.89 -17.09
CA LYS A 291 -18.57 -14.66 -17.07
C LYS A 291 -19.37 -15.83 -17.64
N LYS A 292 -18.80 -16.60 -18.57
CA LYS A 292 -19.52 -17.68 -19.28
C LYS A 292 -19.60 -18.99 -18.48
N PHE A 293 -18.81 -19.12 -17.40
CA PHE A 293 -18.74 -20.32 -16.54
C PHE A 293 -19.31 -20.12 -15.13
N LYS A 294 -20.18 -19.13 -14.94
CA LYS A 294 -20.98 -18.93 -13.71
C LYS A 294 -22.46 -18.87 -14.03
#